data_AF-A0A1S0TK36-F1
#
_entry.id   AF-A0A1S0TK36-F1
#
_cell.length_a   1.000
_cell.length_b   1.000
_cell.length_c   1.000
_cell.angle_alpha   90.00
_cell.angle_beta   90.00
_cell.angle_gamma   90.00
#
_symmetry.space_group_name_H-M   'P 1'
#
loop_
_entity.id
_entity.type
_entity.pdbx_description
1 polymer ?
#
loop_
_entity_poly.entity_id
_entity_poly.type
_entity_poly.pdbx_seq_one_letter_code
_entity_poly.pdbx_strand_id
1 'polypeptide(L)'
;MRNCQQLSSFVYCCLITIDDKISFNDKGAYCFHQKFTNLTNYFYAKNMFITHTWQTLSNDETIIMLQNITGTYSILDIKHGILMPILDNEDYANLTPITSFFGMDNTEELTELAQDDYKFYICEYLRDSQHRFLLQECYETPLLKLEKVSHIKFCANPIYQAIIQLNNISINVKWQLQVIYASINDVIDNNIYIVDSIDLIIDQQISMICSPFNIDIYFVTNNSLIHYAIDLPKIDGETLIGNYF
;
A
#
# COMPACT_ATOMS: atom_id res chain seq x y z
N MET A 1 -25.00 6.11 -4.66
CA MET A 1 -23.77 5.55 -5.24
C MET A 1 -23.59 4.16 -4.64
N ARG A 2 -23.40 3.13 -5.46
CA ARG A 2 -23.01 1.78 -5.01
C ARG A 2 -21.48 1.68 -5.08
N ASN A 3 -20.88 0.72 -4.37
CA ASN A 3 -19.43 0.48 -4.35
C ASN A 3 -18.59 1.70 -3.91
N CYS A 4 -18.92 2.25 -2.74
CA CYS A 4 -18.14 3.31 -2.15
C CYS A 4 -17.43 2.85 -0.88
N GLN A 5 -16.27 3.43 -0.64
CA GLN A 5 -15.45 3.19 0.52
C GLN A 5 -14.98 4.53 1.11
N GLN A 6 -15.13 4.66 2.42
CA GLN A 6 -14.44 5.70 3.17
C GLN A 6 -13.01 5.23 3.41
N LEU A 7 -12.04 5.92 2.84
CA LEU A 7 -10.62 5.57 2.93
C LEU A 7 -9.98 6.26 4.14
N SER A 8 -10.33 7.51 4.40
CA SER A 8 -9.88 8.24 5.59
C SER A 8 -11.04 9.04 6.21
N SER A 9 -10.79 9.72 7.33
CA SER A 9 -11.78 10.60 7.96
C SER A 9 -12.24 11.74 7.05
N PHE A 10 -11.48 12.05 6.00
CA PHE A 10 -11.76 13.13 5.05
C PHE A 10 -11.79 12.68 3.59
N VAL A 11 -11.50 11.42 3.26
CA VAL A 11 -11.55 10.90 1.88
C VAL A 11 -12.58 9.79 1.72
N TYR A 12 -13.44 9.99 0.72
CA TYR A 12 -14.47 9.04 0.33
C TYR A 12 -14.40 8.80 -1.17
N CYS A 13 -14.37 7.54 -1.60
CA CYS A 13 -14.29 7.19 -3.00
C CYS A 13 -15.37 6.19 -3.41
N CYS A 14 -15.84 6.29 -4.64
CA CYS A 14 -16.86 5.43 -5.24
C CYS A 14 -16.39 4.96 -6.61
N LEU A 15 -16.66 3.70 -6.92
CA LEU A 15 -16.51 3.17 -8.27
C LEU A 15 -17.87 3.16 -8.96
N ILE A 16 -17.99 3.90 -10.07
CA ILE A 16 -19.18 3.82 -10.93
C ILE A 16 -18.92 2.81 -12.04
N THR A 17 -19.77 1.80 -12.12
CA THR A 17 -19.71 0.76 -13.16
C THR A 17 -20.84 0.94 -14.18
N ILE A 18 -20.79 0.15 -15.25
CA ILE A 18 -21.83 0.14 -16.31
C ILE A 18 -23.20 -0.24 -15.73
N ASP A 19 -23.23 -1.02 -14.65
CA ASP A 19 -24.46 -1.51 -14.02
C ASP A 19 -25.17 -0.44 -13.17
N ASP A 20 -24.51 0.69 -12.89
CA ASP A 20 -25.06 1.75 -12.05
C ASP A 20 -26.12 2.62 -12.76
N LYS A 21 -26.52 2.28 -13.99
CA LYS A 21 -27.51 3.01 -14.82
C LYS A 21 -27.21 4.50 -15.03
N ILE A 22 -25.96 4.90 -14.80
CA ILE A 22 -25.39 6.19 -15.17
C ILE A 22 -24.75 6.01 -16.55
N SER A 23 -24.71 7.05 -17.38
CA SER A 23 -24.30 6.91 -18.78
C SER A 23 -22.92 6.25 -18.92
N PHE A 24 -22.67 5.52 -20.02
CA PHE A 24 -21.36 4.91 -20.31
C PHE A 24 -20.17 5.89 -20.25
N ASN A 25 -20.42 7.20 -20.35
CA ASN A 25 -19.39 8.23 -20.28
C ASN A 25 -18.85 8.46 -18.85
N ASP A 26 -19.52 7.92 -17.84
CA ASP A 26 -19.29 8.17 -16.41
C ASP A 26 -18.68 6.96 -15.68
N LYS A 27 -18.12 5.99 -16.41
CA LYS A 27 -17.40 4.87 -15.78
C LYS A 27 -16.05 5.33 -15.26
N GLY A 28 -15.82 5.18 -13.97
CA GLY A 28 -14.52 5.44 -13.36
C GLY A 28 -14.55 5.59 -11.86
N ALA A 29 -13.40 5.99 -11.32
CA ALA A 29 -13.20 6.26 -9.90
C ALA A 29 -13.58 7.71 -9.59
N TYR A 30 -14.45 7.89 -8.61
CA TYR A 30 -14.87 9.19 -8.11
C TYR A 30 -14.44 9.34 -6.67
N CYS A 31 -13.60 10.33 -6.38
CA CYS A 31 -13.11 10.56 -5.04
C CYS A 31 -13.44 11.98 -4.57
N PHE A 32 -13.73 12.09 -3.29
CA PHE A 32 -14.15 13.31 -2.65
C PHE A 32 -13.26 13.58 -1.43
N HIS A 33 -12.83 14.83 -1.31
CA HIS A 33 -12.18 15.32 -0.10
C HIS A 33 -13.17 16.19 0.68
N GLN A 34 -13.49 15.76 1.89
CA GLN A 34 -14.35 16.46 2.83
C GLN A 34 -13.53 17.43 3.67
N LYS A 35 -13.87 18.72 3.63
CA LYS A 35 -13.42 19.72 4.61
C LYS A 35 -14.63 20.15 5.44
N PHE A 36 -14.63 19.82 6.72
CA PHE A 36 -15.78 20.03 7.63
C PHE A 36 -17.05 19.27 7.17
N THR A 37 -18.20 19.93 7.06
CA THR A 37 -19.48 19.29 6.65
C THR A 37 -19.71 19.26 5.14
N ASN A 38 -18.84 19.90 4.35
CA ASN A 38 -19.03 20.02 2.91
C ASN A 38 -18.01 19.17 2.14
N LEU A 39 -18.49 18.44 1.12
CA LEU A 39 -17.62 17.82 0.12
C LEU A 39 -17.06 18.94 -0.76
N THR A 40 -15.76 19.20 -0.65
CA THR A 40 -15.14 20.40 -1.23
C THR A 40 -14.44 20.14 -2.55
N ASN A 41 -13.72 19.02 -2.66
CA ASN A 41 -12.99 18.68 -3.88
C ASN A 41 -13.55 17.37 -4.44
N TYR A 42 -13.76 17.36 -5.74
CA TYR A 42 -14.24 16.23 -6.50
C TYR A 42 -13.20 15.88 -7.55
N PHE A 43 -12.79 14.61 -7.55
CA PHE A 43 -11.90 14.07 -8.55
C PHE A 43 -12.57 12.92 -9.28
N TYR A 44 -12.40 12.89 -10.61
CA TYR A 44 -12.88 11.83 -11.47
C TYR A 44 -11.75 11.30 -12.34
N ALA A 45 -11.42 10.02 -12.20
CA ALA A 45 -10.57 9.30 -13.13
C ALA A 45 -11.41 8.35 -13.99
N LYS A 46 -11.59 8.73 -15.25
CA LYS A 46 -12.31 7.95 -16.25
C LYS A 46 -11.60 6.63 -16.54
N ASN A 47 -12.37 5.54 -16.66
CA ASN A 47 -11.89 4.19 -16.96
C ASN A 47 -10.84 3.64 -15.98
N MET A 48 -10.80 4.17 -14.76
CA MET A 48 -9.95 3.68 -13.68
C MET A 48 -10.79 3.07 -12.57
N PHE A 49 -10.21 2.07 -11.91
CA PHE A 49 -10.76 1.38 -10.75
C PHE A 49 -9.92 1.71 -9.51
N ILE A 50 -10.59 1.83 -8.38
CA ILE A 50 -9.95 2.03 -7.07
C ILE A 50 -9.38 0.68 -6.64
N THR A 51 -8.08 0.62 -6.36
CA THR A 51 -7.45 -0.58 -5.79
C THR A 51 -7.62 -0.61 -4.27
N HIS A 52 -7.25 -1.71 -3.63
CA HIS A 52 -7.18 -1.81 -2.16
C HIS A 52 -5.91 -1.16 -1.56
N THR A 53 -5.12 -0.48 -2.40
CA THR A 53 -3.87 0.17 -2.02
C THR A 53 -4.08 1.67 -1.94
N TRP A 54 -4.09 2.17 -0.71
CA TRP A 54 -4.18 3.59 -0.37
C TRP A 54 -3.44 3.83 0.95
N GLN A 55 -2.98 5.06 1.17
CA GLN A 55 -2.27 5.47 2.38
C GLN A 55 -2.67 6.91 2.72
N THR A 56 -2.69 7.23 4.01
CA THR A 56 -2.79 8.62 4.48
C THR A 56 -1.44 9.00 5.06
N LEU A 57 -0.87 10.11 4.57
CA LEU A 57 0.42 10.64 4.98
C LEU A 57 0.26 11.64 6.15
N SER A 58 1.33 11.98 6.88
CA SER A 58 1.29 12.84 8.09
C SER A 58 0.61 14.21 7.92
N ASN A 59 0.57 14.73 6.71
CA ASN A 59 0.05 16.05 6.35
C ASN A 59 -1.40 15.99 5.78
N ASP A 60 -2.16 14.99 6.23
CA ASP A 60 -3.54 14.68 5.80
C ASP A 60 -3.66 14.47 4.28
N GLU A 61 -2.57 14.05 3.65
CA GLU A 61 -2.53 13.76 2.22
C GLU A 61 -2.89 12.28 2.03
N THR A 62 -4.09 12.01 1.50
CA THR A 62 -4.48 10.64 1.13
C THR A 62 -4.16 10.40 -0.33
N ILE A 63 -3.38 9.37 -0.55
CA ILE A 63 -2.97 8.87 -1.84
C ILE A 63 -3.64 7.53 -2.13
N ILE A 64 -4.04 7.34 -3.38
CA ILE A 64 -4.80 6.17 -3.81
C ILE A 64 -4.18 5.63 -5.09
N MET A 65 -3.88 4.34 -5.11
CA MET A 65 -3.48 3.67 -6.34
C MET A 65 -4.73 3.32 -7.15
N LEU A 66 -4.78 3.81 -8.38
CA LEU A 66 -5.81 3.53 -9.36
C LEU A 66 -5.24 2.62 -10.45
N GLN A 67 -6.07 1.70 -10.94
CA GLN A 67 -5.71 0.81 -12.04
C GLN A 67 -6.66 1.03 -13.22
N ASN A 68 -6.14 1.11 -14.43
CA ASN A 68 -6.97 1.19 -15.62
C ASN A 68 -7.38 -0.21 -16.14
N ILE A 69 -8.23 -0.24 -17.17
CA ILE A 69 -8.65 -1.50 -17.82
C ILE A 69 -7.52 -2.28 -18.52
N THR A 70 -6.40 -1.63 -18.86
CA THR A 70 -5.24 -2.27 -19.50
C THR A 70 -4.20 -2.74 -18.47
N GLY A 71 -4.48 -2.59 -17.18
CA GLY A 71 -3.59 -2.98 -16.09
C GLY A 71 -2.57 -1.93 -15.65
N THR A 72 -2.49 -0.76 -16.30
CA THR A 72 -1.55 0.30 -15.92
C THR A 72 -2.02 1.03 -14.68
N TYR A 73 -1.07 1.42 -13.83
CA TYR A 73 -1.35 2.05 -12.54
C TYR A 73 -1.08 3.56 -12.55
N SER A 74 -1.77 4.27 -11.67
CA SER A 74 -1.54 5.68 -11.41
C SER A 74 -1.82 5.99 -9.94
N ILE A 75 -1.07 6.92 -9.36
CA ILE A 75 -1.28 7.41 -8.01
C ILE A 75 -2.11 8.68 -8.08
N LEU A 76 -3.24 8.67 -7.40
CA LEU A 76 -4.07 9.84 -7.19
C LEU A 76 -3.74 10.49 -5.85
N ASP A 77 -3.21 11.70 -5.90
CA ASP A 77 -3.13 12.61 -4.76
C ASP A 77 -4.45 13.38 -4.66
N ILE A 78 -5.25 13.04 -3.66
CA ILE A 78 -6.59 13.60 -3.46
C ILE A 78 -6.56 15.06 -3.03
N LYS A 79 -5.54 15.46 -2.28
CA LYS A 79 -5.44 16.80 -1.70
C LYS A 79 -5.22 17.83 -2.79
N HIS A 80 -4.35 17.52 -3.75
CA HIS A 80 -4.03 18.40 -4.88
C HIS A 80 -4.82 18.05 -6.15
N GLY A 81 -5.50 16.90 -6.19
CA GLY A 81 -6.28 16.45 -7.35
C GLY A 81 -5.40 16.05 -8.53
N ILE A 82 -4.17 15.59 -8.26
CA ILE A 82 -3.17 15.26 -9.27
C ILE A 82 -3.17 13.74 -9.49
N LEU A 83 -3.26 13.32 -10.75
CA LEU A 83 -3.12 11.93 -11.15
C LEU A 83 -1.73 11.73 -11.74
N MET A 84 -0.95 10.84 -11.13
CA MET A 84 0.45 10.62 -11.43
C MET A 84 0.62 9.22 -12.02
N PRO A 85 0.93 9.08 -13.32
CA PRO A 85 1.14 7.77 -13.91
C PRO A 85 2.41 7.13 -13.35
N ILE A 86 2.37 5.82 -13.16
CA ILE A 86 3.56 4.99 -12.89
C ILE A 86 4.09 4.51 -14.24
N LEU A 87 5.35 4.83 -14.54
CA LEU A 87 6.02 4.43 -15.77
C LEU A 87 7.05 3.36 -15.43
N ASP A 88 6.68 2.11 -15.74
CA ASP A 88 7.58 0.97 -15.63
C ASP A 88 8.58 0.95 -16.78
N ASN A 89 9.77 0.41 -16.53
CA ASN A 89 10.74 0.12 -17.57
C ASN A 89 10.44 -1.26 -18.20
N GLU A 90 10.67 -1.41 -19.50
CA GLU A 90 10.43 -2.67 -20.23
C GLU A 90 11.23 -3.85 -19.64
N ASP A 91 12.37 -3.56 -19.01
CA ASP A 91 13.27 -4.55 -18.39
C ASP A 91 12.58 -5.39 -17.30
N TYR A 92 11.51 -4.88 -16.70
CA TYR A 92 10.79 -5.54 -15.60
C TYR A 92 9.36 -5.94 -15.96
N ALA A 93 9.01 -6.00 -17.25
CA ALA A 93 7.66 -6.27 -17.73
C ALA A 93 7.08 -7.65 -17.29
N ASN A 94 7.93 -8.57 -16.82
CA ASN A 94 7.50 -9.88 -16.33
C ASN A 94 7.06 -9.87 -14.85
N LEU A 95 7.33 -8.79 -14.12
CA LEU A 95 6.93 -8.67 -12.72
C LEU A 95 5.47 -8.23 -12.63
N THR A 96 4.72 -8.82 -11.70
CA THR A 96 3.35 -8.44 -11.41
C THR A 96 3.31 -7.58 -10.15
N PRO A 97 2.83 -6.31 -10.24
CA PRO A 97 2.61 -5.47 -9.07
C PRO A 97 1.61 -6.09 -8.09
N ILE A 98 1.91 -6.05 -6.79
CA ILE A 98 1.01 -6.55 -5.73
C ILE A 98 0.41 -5.39 -4.95
N THR A 99 1.27 -4.56 -4.38
CA THR A 99 0.87 -3.45 -3.52
C THR A 99 2.01 -2.43 -3.45
N SER A 100 1.72 -1.24 -2.98
CA SER A 100 2.68 -0.15 -2.90
C SER A 100 2.60 0.58 -1.58
N PHE A 101 3.69 1.27 -1.23
CA PHE A 101 3.89 1.93 0.04
C PHE A 101 4.72 3.21 -0.14
N PHE A 102 4.39 4.25 0.63
CA PHE A 102 5.09 5.53 0.62
C PHE A 102 5.88 5.65 1.91
N GLY A 103 7.16 5.23 1.84
CA GLY A 103 8.00 4.94 3.00
C GLY A 103 8.46 6.13 3.81
N MET A 104 8.70 7.26 3.14
CA MET A 104 9.16 8.51 3.74
C MET A 104 8.02 9.46 4.09
N ASP A 105 6.78 8.93 4.09
CA ASP A 105 5.58 9.68 4.43
C ASP A 105 5.39 10.95 3.58
N ASN A 106 5.80 10.86 2.31
CA ASN A 106 5.74 11.93 1.32
C ASN A 106 5.25 11.38 -0.03
N THR A 107 4.96 12.26 -0.99
CA THR A 107 4.50 11.88 -2.34
C THR A 107 5.60 11.86 -3.40
N GLU A 108 6.86 11.87 -2.99
CA GLU A 108 8.01 11.89 -3.90
C GLU A 108 8.63 10.51 -4.09
N GLU A 109 8.55 9.66 -3.06
CA GLU A 109 9.16 8.32 -3.05
C GLU A 109 8.09 7.23 -2.91
N LEU A 110 8.03 6.33 -3.90
CA LEU A 110 7.09 5.22 -3.93
C LEU A 110 7.87 3.90 -3.99
N THR A 111 7.53 2.98 -3.10
CA THR A 111 8.05 1.61 -3.13
C THR A 111 6.92 0.66 -3.49
N GLU A 112 7.15 -0.22 -4.46
CA GLU A 112 6.22 -1.25 -4.88
C GLU A 112 6.75 -2.64 -4.49
N LEU A 113 5.88 -3.47 -3.93
CA LEU A 113 6.09 -4.90 -3.85
C LEU A 113 5.54 -5.54 -5.12
N ALA A 114 6.42 -6.16 -5.90
CA ALA A 114 6.10 -6.93 -7.09
C ALA A 114 6.47 -8.41 -6.89
N GLN A 115 6.02 -9.27 -7.79
CA GLN A 115 6.37 -10.69 -7.76
C GLN A 115 6.52 -11.28 -9.15
N ASP A 116 7.27 -12.37 -9.21
CA ASP A 116 7.12 -13.38 -10.25
C ASP A 116 6.43 -14.63 -9.67
N ASP A 117 6.54 -15.77 -10.34
CA ASP A 117 5.97 -17.03 -9.88
C ASP A 117 6.54 -17.50 -8.52
N TYR A 118 7.79 -17.16 -8.20
CA TYR A 118 8.57 -17.76 -7.11
C TYR A 118 8.96 -16.78 -6.00
N LYS A 119 9.22 -15.52 -6.34
CA LYS A 119 9.94 -14.56 -5.51
C LYS A 119 9.23 -13.22 -5.46
N PHE A 120 9.53 -12.48 -4.40
CA PHE A 120 9.16 -11.08 -4.28
C PHE A 120 10.29 -10.19 -4.76
N TYR A 121 9.90 -9.03 -5.28
CA TYR A 121 10.77 -7.97 -5.75
C TYR A 121 10.30 -6.65 -5.14
N ILE A 122 11.26 -5.77 -4.87
CA ILE A 122 11.00 -4.41 -4.40
C ILE A 122 11.46 -3.47 -5.50
N CYS A 123 10.52 -2.70 -6.01
CA CYS A 123 10.76 -1.70 -7.04
C CYS A 123 10.60 -0.30 -6.44
N GLU A 124 11.60 0.55 -6.63
CA GLU A 124 11.67 1.89 -6.08
C GLU A 124 11.48 2.93 -7.18
N TYR A 125 10.56 3.86 -6.94
CA TYR A 125 10.17 4.90 -7.90
C TYR A 125 10.35 6.28 -7.31
N LEU A 126 10.83 7.21 -8.14
CA LEU A 126 10.90 8.63 -7.81
C LEU A 126 9.96 9.43 -8.67
N ARG A 127 9.29 10.41 -8.06
CA ARG A 127 8.47 11.37 -8.77
C ARG A 127 9.36 12.35 -9.54
N ASP A 128 9.05 12.55 -10.81
CA ASP A 128 9.70 13.56 -11.64
C ASP A 128 8.97 14.91 -11.62
N SER A 129 9.59 15.91 -12.24
CA SER A 129 9.02 17.26 -12.36
C SER A 129 7.74 17.34 -13.21
N GLN A 130 7.38 16.26 -13.92
CA GLN A 130 6.15 16.14 -14.70
C GLN A 130 5.06 15.38 -13.94
N HIS A 131 5.28 15.10 -12.64
CA HIS A 131 4.38 14.35 -11.77
C HIS A 131 4.15 12.91 -12.24
N ARG A 132 5.22 12.23 -12.64
CA ARG A 132 5.22 10.82 -13.04
C ARG A 132 6.17 10.06 -12.14
N PHE A 133 5.82 8.85 -11.76
CA PHE A 133 6.71 7.96 -11.02
C PHE A 133 7.57 7.18 -11.99
N LEU A 134 8.89 7.37 -11.91
CA LEU A 134 9.89 6.72 -12.75
C LEU A 134 10.62 5.66 -11.93
N LEU A 135 10.64 4.44 -12.43
CA LEU A 135 11.40 3.34 -11.82
C LEU A 135 12.88 3.69 -11.75
N GLN A 136 13.46 3.64 -10.56
CA GLN A 136 14.90 3.83 -10.33
C GLN A 136 15.62 2.49 -10.30
N GLU A 137 15.14 1.58 -9.46
CA GLU A 137 15.74 0.28 -9.24
C GLU A 137 14.66 -0.76 -8.92
N CYS A 138 14.88 -2.01 -9.31
CA CYS A 138 14.10 -3.11 -8.80
C CYS A 138 14.98 -4.32 -8.50
N TYR A 139 14.86 -4.86 -7.29
CA TYR A 139 15.71 -5.92 -6.77
C TYR A 139 14.91 -7.02 -6.08
N GLU A 140 15.48 -8.23 -6.08
CA GLU A 140 14.92 -9.39 -5.38
C GLU A 140 15.01 -9.18 -3.86
N THR A 141 13.93 -9.48 -3.13
CA THR A 141 13.94 -9.46 -1.67
C THR A 141 14.02 -10.89 -1.10
N PRO A 142 14.70 -11.12 0.05
CA PRO A 142 14.74 -12.43 0.68
C PRO A 142 13.40 -12.85 1.32
N LEU A 143 12.40 -11.95 1.38
CA LEU A 143 11.08 -12.24 1.91
C LEU A 143 10.42 -13.43 1.20
N LEU A 144 9.83 -14.33 1.97
CA LEU A 144 9.34 -15.61 1.47
C LEU A 144 7.88 -15.49 1.01
N LYS A 145 7.62 -15.94 -0.22
CA LYS A 145 6.25 -16.06 -0.76
C LYS A 145 5.55 -17.29 -0.20
N LEU A 146 4.39 -17.09 0.43
CA LEU A 146 3.56 -18.19 0.93
C LEU A 146 2.65 -18.74 -0.17
N GLU A 147 2.25 -20.01 -0.03
CA GLU A 147 1.24 -20.60 -0.90
C GLU A 147 -0.17 -20.11 -0.54
N LYS A 148 -1.00 -19.87 -1.57
CA LYS A 148 -2.44 -19.54 -1.44
C LYS A 148 -2.72 -18.29 -0.61
N VAL A 149 -1.94 -17.24 -0.84
CA VAL A 149 -2.15 -15.93 -0.25
C VAL A 149 -3.38 -15.27 -0.83
N SER A 150 -4.28 -14.83 0.04
CA SER A 150 -5.47 -14.07 -0.34
C SER A 150 -5.18 -12.57 -0.39
N HIS A 151 -4.42 -12.05 0.59
CA HIS A 151 -4.11 -10.63 0.73
C HIS A 151 -2.68 -10.42 1.19
N ILE A 152 -2.06 -9.33 0.72
CA ILE A 152 -0.74 -8.88 1.13
C ILE A 152 -0.81 -7.40 1.49
N LYS A 153 -0.20 -7.03 2.62
CA LYS A 153 0.19 -5.64 2.89
C LYS A 153 1.70 -5.59 3.06
N PHE A 154 2.26 -4.44 2.70
CA PHE A 154 3.68 -4.21 2.64
C PHE A 154 3.98 -2.83 3.22
N CYS A 155 5.14 -2.72 3.87
CA CYS A 155 5.76 -1.45 4.14
C CYS A 155 7.26 -1.55 3.98
N ALA A 156 7.86 -0.46 3.53
CA ALA A 156 9.29 -0.28 3.44
C ALA A 156 9.63 1.11 3.93
N ASN A 157 10.58 1.19 4.85
CA ASN A 157 11.20 2.43 5.29
C ASN A 157 12.72 2.22 5.37
N PRO A 158 13.50 3.28 5.64
CA PRO A 158 14.97 3.16 5.69
C PRO A 158 15.51 2.19 6.76
N ILE A 159 14.69 1.77 7.73
CA ILE A 159 15.09 0.88 8.82
C ILE A 159 14.82 -0.58 8.46
N TYR A 160 13.65 -0.87 7.87
CA TYR A 160 13.20 -2.23 7.60
C TYR A 160 12.19 -2.31 6.46
N GLN A 161 12.03 -3.53 5.95
CA GLN A 161 10.96 -3.91 5.03
C GLN A 161 10.12 -4.99 5.71
N ALA A 162 8.80 -4.89 5.62
CA ALA A 162 7.90 -5.86 6.21
C ALA A 162 6.74 -6.20 5.26
N ILE A 163 6.39 -7.49 5.22
CA ILE A 163 5.20 -7.98 4.54
C ILE A 163 4.33 -8.76 5.51
N ILE A 164 3.03 -8.53 5.42
CA ILE A 164 2.05 -9.43 6.03
C ILE A 164 1.27 -10.13 4.94
N GLN A 165 1.31 -11.46 4.97
CA GLN A 165 0.61 -12.34 4.04
C GLN A 165 -0.52 -13.05 4.78
N LEU A 166 -1.72 -13.02 4.19
CA LEU A 166 -2.92 -13.61 4.75
C LEU A 166 -3.35 -14.79 3.89
N ASN A 167 -3.65 -15.91 4.54
CA ASN A 167 -4.11 -17.15 3.93
C ASN A 167 -5.49 -17.50 4.50
N ASN A 168 -6.49 -17.62 3.64
CA ASN A 168 -7.83 -18.03 4.06
C ASN A 168 -7.85 -19.55 4.29
N ILE A 169 -8.17 -19.97 5.52
CA ILE A 169 -8.30 -21.36 5.91
C ILE A 169 -9.73 -21.59 6.41
N SER A 170 -10.63 -21.92 5.48
CA SER A 170 -12.06 -22.09 5.74
C SER A 170 -12.70 -20.81 6.32
N ILE A 171 -13.09 -20.80 7.60
CA ILE A 171 -13.65 -19.65 8.31
C ILE A 171 -12.60 -18.80 9.05
N ASN A 172 -11.35 -19.26 9.08
CA ASN A 172 -10.24 -18.57 9.74
C ASN A 172 -9.33 -17.92 8.71
N VAL A 173 -8.58 -16.93 9.14
CA VAL A 173 -7.47 -16.35 8.41
C VAL A 173 -6.20 -16.64 9.19
N LYS A 174 -5.26 -17.32 8.55
CA LYS A 174 -3.89 -17.40 9.03
C LYS A 174 -3.15 -16.20 8.46
N TRP A 175 -2.45 -15.46 9.29
CA TRP A 175 -1.57 -14.38 8.83
C TRP A 175 -0.14 -14.62 9.29
N GLN A 176 0.80 -14.14 8.50
CA GLN A 176 2.22 -14.18 8.80
C GLN A 176 2.85 -12.85 8.43
N LEU A 177 3.43 -12.18 9.42
CA LEU A 177 4.30 -11.04 9.25
C LEU A 177 5.74 -11.53 9.09
N GLN A 178 6.44 -11.02 8.08
CA GLN A 178 7.88 -11.17 7.90
C GLN A 178 8.53 -9.79 7.90
N VAL A 179 9.63 -9.63 8.61
CA VAL A 179 10.40 -8.38 8.72
C VAL A 179 11.86 -8.65 8.42
N ILE A 180 12.46 -7.82 7.59
CA ILE A 180 13.90 -7.79 7.31
C ILE A 180 14.42 -6.37 7.56
N TYR A 181 15.63 -6.24 8.10
CA TYR A 181 16.22 -4.94 8.38
C TYR A 181 17.14 -4.50 7.25
N ALA A 182 17.17 -3.19 7.02
CA ALA A 182 18.17 -2.59 6.16
C ALA A 182 19.58 -2.83 6.74
N SER A 183 20.58 -2.86 5.84
CA SER A 183 21.97 -2.92 6.27
C SER A 183 22.37 -1.59 6.90
N ILE A 184 22.93 -1.63 8.11
CA ILE A 184 23.35 -0.43 8.85
C ILE A 184 24.86 -0.48 9.00
N ASN A 185 25.57 0.58 8.59
CA ASN A 185 27.03 0.69 8.68
C ASN A 185 27.77 -0.53 8.12
N ASP A 186 27.39 -1.00 6.93
CA ASP A 186 27.91 -2.20 6.27
C ASP A 186 27.70 -3.54 7.02
N VAL A 187 26.91 -3.53 8.10
CA VAL A 187 26.48 -4.75 8.79
C VAL A 187 25.20 -5.23 8.14
N ILE A 188 25.34 -6.31 7.36
CA ILE A 188 24.22 -6.96 6.68
C ILE A 188 23.54 -7.91 7.66
N ASP A 189 22.27 -7.64 7.99
CA ASP A 189 21.41 -8.62 8.66
C ASP A 189 20.63 -9.44 7.63
N ASN A 190 21.01 -10.70 7.48
CA ASN A 190 20.35 -11.63 6.56
C ASN A 190 19.17 -12.38 7.20
N ASN A 191 18.78 -12.04 8.44
CA ASN A 191 17.69 -12.72 9.13
C ASN A 191 16.33 -12.21 8.67
N ILE A 192 15.39 -13.14 8.53
CA ILE A 192 13.96 -12.87 8.36
C ILE A 192 13.30 -13.14 9.70
N TYR A 193 12.76 -12.09 10.33
CA TYR A 193 12.01 -12.20 11.57
C TYR A 193 10.55 -12.50 11.22
N ILE A 194 9.99 -13.56 11.80
CA ILE A 194 8.66 -14.07 11.44
C ILE A 194 7.75 -14.09 12.68
N VAL A 195 6.54 -13.58 12.52
CA VAL A 195 5.43 -13.70 13.48
C VAL A 195 4.23 -14.25 12.75
N ASP A 196 3.60 -15.32 13.24
CA ASP A 196 2.38 -15.86 12.66
C ASP A 196 1.28 -16.09 13.71
N SER A 197 0.03 -15.95 13.28
CA SER A 197 -1.15 -16.23 14.09
C SER A 197 -2.32 -16.71 13.23
N ILE A 198 -3.35 -17.23 13.88
CA ILE A 198 -4.59 -17.70 13.24
C ILE A 198 -5.76 -17.08 13.98
N ASP A 199 -6.58 -16.34 13.24
CA ASP A 199 -7.72 -15.60 13.78
C ASP A 199 -9.02 -15.91 13.03
N LEU A 200 -10.15 -15.78 13.71
CA LEU A 200 -11.48 -15.81 13.11
C LEU A 200 -11.79 -14.43 12.48
N ILE A 201 -11.24 -14.20 11.29
CA ILE A 201 -11.42 -12.95 10.55
C ILE A 201 -12.37 -13.20 9.37
N ILE A 202 -13.42 -12.39 9.30
CA ILE A 202 -14.49 -12.54 8.29
C ILE A 202 -14.37 -11.45 7.22
N ASP A 203 -13.80 -10.30 7.60
CA ASP A 203 -13.54 -9.19 6.69
C ASP A 203 -12.04 -9.13 6.35
N GLN A 204 -11.69 -9.11 5.07
CA GLN A 204 -10.29 -9.05 4.60
C GLN A 204 -9.67 -7.66 4.75
N GLN A 205 -10.37 -6.74 5.43
CA GLN A 205 -9.87 -5.42 5.77
C GLN A 205 -8.79 -5.51 6.86
N ILE A 206 -7.56 -5.41 6.38
CA ILE A 206 -6.35 -5.27 7.19
C ILE A 206 -5.77 -3.86 7.01
N SER A 207 -5.41 -3.24 8.12
CA SER A 207 -4.55 -2.06 8.14
C SER A 207 -3.22 -2.40 8.81
N MET A 208 -2.14 -1.87 8.27
CA MET A 208 -0.79 -2.02 8.80
C MET A 208 -0.16 -0.63 8.88
N ILE A 209 0.26 -0.25 10.08
CA ILE A 209 0.98 1.01 10.34
C ILE A 209 2.40 0.64 10.73
N CYS A 210 3.35 1.14 9.95
CA CYS A 210 4.77 0.82 10.11
C CYS A 210 5.50 2.03 10.67
N SER A 211 5.83 1.95 11.95
CA SER A 211 6.62 2.94 12.66
C SER A 211 8.06 2.44 12.84
N PRO A 212 9.04 3.32 13.12
CA PRO A 212 10.44 2.92 13.32
C PRO A 212 10.68 1.79 14.34
N PHE A 213 9.82 1.69 15.36
CA PHE A 213 10.03 0.80 16.52
C PHE A 213 8.96 -0.28 16.68
N ASN A 214 7.82 -0.16 16.01
CA ASN A 214 6.72 -1.10 16.14
C ASN A 214 5.90 -1.15 14.85
N ILE A 215 5.27 -2.30 14.62
CA ILE A 215 4.28 -2.47 13.56
C ILE A 215 2.94 -2.71 14.23
N ASP A 216 1.98 -1.82 13.96
CA ASP A 216 0.61 -1.96 14.41
C ASP A 216 -0.24 -2.56 13.30
N ILE A 217 -0.90 -3.68 13.61
CA ILE A 217 -1.75 -4.40 12.67
C ILE A 217 -3.17 -4.41 13.21
N TYR A 218 -4.11 -3.99 12.39
CA TYR A 218 -5.52 -3.95 12.72
C TYR A 218 -6.30 -4.88 11.81
N PHE A 219 -7.06 -5.79 12.42
CA PHE A 219 -7.98 -6.67 11.74
C PHE A 219 -9.41 -6.34 12.12
N VAL A 220 -10.27 -6.17 11.11
CA VAL A 220 -11.70 -6.04 11.32
C VAL A 220 -12.35 -7.41 11.34
N THR A 221 -12.97 -7.78 12.45
CA THR A 221 -13.85 -8.95 12.55
C THR A 221 -15.31 -8.49 12.56
N ASN A 222 -16.28 -9.41 12.48
CA ASN A 222 -17.70 -9.06 12.45
C ASN A 222 -18.13 -8.11 13.59
N ASN A 223 -17.56 -8.28 14.79
CA ASN A 223 -18.01 -7.57 15.99
C ASN A 223 -16.89 -6.88 16.78
N SER A 224 -15.63 -7.02 16.35
CA SER A 224 -14.47 -6.53 17.10
C SER A 224 -13.37 -6.04 16.16
N LEU A 225 -12.66 -5.00 16.58
CA LEU A 225 -11.37 -4.63 16.01
C LEU A 225 -10.28 -5.31 16.83
N ILE A 226 -9.47 -6.15 16.19
CA ILE A 226 -8.30 -6.78 16.82
C ILE A 226 -7.08 -5.94 16.47
N HIS A 227 -6.30 -5.57 17.49
CA HIS A 227 -5.06 -4.81 17.34
C HIS A 227 -3.88 -5.65 17.84
N TYR A 228 -2.88 -5.82 16.98
CA TYR A 228 -1.58 -6.39 17.33
C TYR A 228 -0.54 -5.28 17.28
N ALA A 229 0.10 -5.00 18.42
CA ALA A 229 1.28 -4.16 18.49
C ALA A 229 2.51 -5.09 18.51
N ILE A 230 3.30 -5.06 17.45
CA ILE A 230 4.49 -5.90 17.31
C ILE A 230 5.72 -5.01 17.51
N ASP A 231 6.35 -5.15 18.67
CA ASP A 231 7.60 -4.46 18.97
C ASP A 231 8.73 -5.03 18.12
N LEU A 232 9.47 -4.14 17.46
CA LEU A 232 10.56 -4.53 16.59
C LEU A 232 11.83 -4.77 17.41
N PRO A 233 12.54 -5.90 17.20
CA PRO A 233 13.68 -6.29 18.03
C PRO A 233 14.89 -5.34 17.95
N LYS A 234 14.96 -4.46 16.94
CA LYS A 234 16.06 -3.49 16.80
C LYS A 234 15.55 -2.07 16.93
N ILE A 235 16.14 -1.34 17.87
CA ILE A 235 15.88 0.08 18.13
C ILE A 235 16.97 0.87 17.40
N ASP A 236 17.02 0.81 16.07
CA ASP A 236 17.99 1.58 15.28
C ASP A 236 17.38 2.88 14.72
N GLY A 237 16.38 3.44 15.42
CA GLY A 237 15.81 4.74 15.09
C GLY A 237 16.74 5.92 15.44
N GLU A 238 17.70 5.74 16.35
CA GLU A 238 18.58 6.84 16.80
C GLU A 238 19.68 7.20 15.79
N THR A 239 20.08 6.27 14.91
CA THR A 239 21.16 6.50 13.93
C THR A 239 20.70 7.09 12.60
N LEU A 240 19.42 6.94 12.22
CA LEU A 240 18.88 7.46 10.96
C LEU A 240 18.28 8.87 11.07
N ILE A 241 17.87 9.30 12.27
CA ILE A 241 17.33 10.66 12.51
C ILE A 241 18.47 11.71 12.60
N GLY A 242 19.74 11.28 12.63
CA GLY A 242 20.90 12.16 12.81
C GLY A 242 21.38 12.95 11.57
N ASN A 243 20.82 12.71 10.38
CA ASN A 243 21.32 13.31 9.13
C ASN A 243 20.31 14.17 8.34
N TYR A 244 19.15 14.50 8.92
CA TYR A 244 18.19 15.41 8.30
C TYR A 244 17.91 16.62 9.21
N PHE A 245 18.84 17.57 9.25
CA PHE A 245 18.61 18.97 9.65
C PHE A 245 19.51 19.91 8.84
#